data_AF-A0A2D5UUH5-F1
#
_entry.id   AF-A0A2D5UUH5-F1
#
_cell.length_a   1.000
_cell.length_b   1.000
_cell.length_c   1.000
_cell.angle_alpha   90.00
_cell.angle_beta   90.00
_cell.angle_gamma   90.00
#
_symmetry.space_group_name_H-M   'P 1'
#
loop_
_entity.id
_entity.type
_entity.pdbx_description
1 polymer ?
#
loop_
_entity_poly.entity_id
_entity_poly.type
_entity_poly.pdbx_seq_one_letter_code
_entity_poly.pdbx_strand_id
1 'polypeptide(L)'
;MLVTFEDVVDMNTETARAHGTPNIRYVSSSRFVPGPEDVDSFVESTLEALMQPLTEKEKESTTWAPPTSRVLFEGTLDEADTFYQQTRHIPAPLNAPIAIYTDGFPVRIPTEERVREMLTGTSHKPDELITYQSDRVIRSADIPGEGGEGKLGEPVRFQPLKRTATVEQVAVNAVMAGCKPEHLPAVLAIAESGSLNGDNVLIVVSGPFAKEVGMNTGNGFLDPGNPANSTIGRCGQLMAINLGGAVPGVNRMHASMGGYFNRGGMCIAENADGLPEGWKGLNEEHGFKKDESVALVMGPSGIHTN
;
A
#
# COMPACT_ATOMS: atom_id res chain seq x y z
N MET A 1 -35.28 -3.11 -7.74
CA MET A 1 -34.45 -3.67 -8.82
C MET A 1 -33.01 -3.51 -8.38
N LEU A 2 -32.35 -4.60 -8.01
CA LEU A 2 -30.92 -4.58 -7.66
C LEU A 2 -30.14 -4.39 -8.95
N VAL A 3 -29.30 -3.36 -9.03
CA VAL A 3 -28.42 -3.11 -10.18
C VAL A 3 -27.02 -3.43 -9.71
N THR A 4 -26.48 -4.55 -10.18
CA THR A 4 -25.06 -4.86 -10.02
C THR A 4 -24.36 -4.31 -11.25
N PHE A 5 -23.46 -3.36 -11.05
CA PHE A 5 -22.66 -2.84 -12.14
C PHE A 5 -21.57 -3.86 -12.50
N GLU A 6 -21.23 -3.92 -13.80
CA GLU A 6 -20.26 -4.88 -14.35
C GLU A 6 -18.86 -4.72 -13.72
N ASP A 7 -18.49 -3.49 -13.37
CA ASP A 7 -17.24 -3.18 -12.67
C ASP A 7 -17.12 -3.84 -11.29
N VAL A 8 -18.22 -3.93 -10.53
CA VAL A 8 -18.24 -4.60 -9.23
C VAL A 8 -18.01 -6.10 -9.41
N VAL A 9 -18.55 -6.70 -10.46
CA VAL A 9 -18.37 -8.12 -10.78
C VAL A 9 -16.95 -8.41 -11.24
N ASP A 10 -16.40 -7.58 -12.12
CA ASP A 10 -15.03 -7.71 -12.61
C ASP A 10 -14.00 -7.54 -11.49
N MET A 11 -14.18 -6.53 -10.64
CA MET A 11 -13.35 -6.28 -9.46
C MET A 11 -13.37 -7.46 -8.49
N ASN A 12 -14.55 -8.01 -8.19
CA ASN A 12 -14.65 -9.16 -7.31
C ASN A 12 -14.00 -10.40 -7.94
N THR A 13 -14.08 -10.56 -9.26
CA THR A 13 -13.44 -11.64 -10.00
C THR A 13 -11.92 -11.54 -9.96
N GLU A 14 -11.36 -10.35 -10.12
CA GLU A 14 -9.92 -10.12 -10.01
C GLU A 14 -9.40 -10.35 -8.59
N THR A 15 -10.18 -9.95 -7.58
CA THR A 15 -9.88 -10.24 -6.18
C THR A 15 -9.92 -11.76 -5.92
N ALA A 16 -10.93 -12.45 -6.44
CA ALA A 16 -11.05 -13.90 -6.32
C ALA A 16 -9.91 -14.65 -7.03
N ARG A 17 -9.48 -14.16 -8.21
CA ARG A 17 -8.28 -14.64 -8.92
C ARG A 17 -7.02 -14.50 -8.06
N ALA A 18 -6.84 -13.35 -7.41
CA ALA A 18 -5.71 -13.12 -6.50
C ALA A 18 -5.71 -14.09 -5.30
N HIS A 19 -6.88 -14.50 -4.82
CA HIS A 19 -7.02 -15.50 -3.75
C HIS A 19 -6.99 -16.95 -4.21
N GLY A 20 -6.76 -17.20 -5.51
CA GLY A 20 -6.65 -18.56 -6.06
C GLY A 20 -7.99 -19.21 -6.41
N THR A 21 -9.08 -18.44 -6.36
CA THR A 21 -10.46 -18.88 -6.66
C THR A 21 -11.01 -18.05 -7.84
N PRO A 22 -10.55 -18.28 -9.08
CA PRO A 22 -10.86 -17.42 -10.23
C PRO A 22 -12.33 -17.39 -10.64
N ASN A 23 -13.11 -18.41 -10.29
CA ASN A 23 -14.49 -18.60 -10.74
C ASN A 23 -15.41 -18.76 -9.52
N ILE A 24 -15.64 -17.70 -8.73
CA ILE A 24 -16.57 -17.76 -7.57
C ILE A 24 -18.00 -17.40 -7.97
N ARG A 25 -18.98 -17.92 -7.22
CA ARG A 25 -20.38 -17.50 -7.32
C ARG A 25 -20.57 -16.17 -6.61
N TYR A 26 -21.39 -15.30 -7.19
CA TYR A 26 -21.75 -14.02 -6.60
C TYR A 26 -23.25 -13.99 -6.28
N VAL A 27 -23.57 -13.47 -5.10
CA VAL A 27 -24.91 -13.05 -4.74
C VAL A 27 -24.82 -11.57 -4.39
N SER A 28 -25.61 -10.75 -5.08
CA SER A 28 -25.62 -9.31 -4.86
C SER A 28 -26.61 -8.95 -3.75
N SER A 29 -26.19 -8.10 -2.82
CA SER A 29 -27.06 -7.50 -1.80
C SER A 29 -27.14 -5.97 -1.96
N SER A 30 -28.17 -5.35 -1.40
CA SER A 30 -28.32 -3.90 -1.48
C SER A 30 -27.40 -3.19 -0.49
N ARG A 31 -26.67 -2.17 -0.95
CA ARG A 31 -25.87 -1.32 -0.06
C ARG A 31 -26.73 -0.33 0.75
N PHE A 32 -27.98 -0.09 0.37
CA PHE A 32 -28.79 1.02 0.88
C PHE A 32 -30.05 0.59 1.63
N VAL A 33 -30.44 -0.69 1.54
CA VAL A 33 -31.66 -1.19 2.19
C VAL A 33 -31.29 -1.69 3.59
N PRO A 34 -32.02 -1.27 4.65
CA PRO A 34 -31.73 -1.70 6.01
C PRO A 34 -32.06 -3.18 6.25
N GLY A 35 -31.31 -3.77 7.19
CA GLY A 35 -31.14 -5.22 7.41
C GLY A 35 -32.34 -6.14 7.13
N PRO A 36 -33.48 -6.05 7.83
CA PRO A 36 -34.53 -7.06 7.70
C PRO A 36 -35.12 -7.15 6.29
N GLU A 37 -35.23 -6.01 5.60
CA GLU A 37 -35.80 -5.94 4.24
C GLU A 37 -34.79 -6.39 3.18
N ASP A 38 -33.50 -6.17 3.40
CA ASP A 38 -32.45 -6.61 2.48
C ASP A 38 -32.16 -8.11 2.64
N VAL A 39 -32.21 -8.63 3.87
CA VAL A 39 -31.98 -10.05 4.19
C VAL A 39 -32.93 -10.95 3.41
N ASP A 40 -34.22 -10.62 3.38
CA ASP A 40 -35.22 -11.38 2.60
C ASP A 40 -34.94 -11.34 1.10
N SER A 41 -34.21 -10.33 0.61
CA SER A 41 -33.92 -10.16 -0.82
C SER A 41 -32.79 -11.04 -1.35
N PHE A 42 -31.84 -11.45 -0.50
CA PHE A 42 -30.66 -12.23 -0.93
C PHE A 42 -30.52 -13.59 -0.23
N VAL A 43 -31.11 -13.80 0.95
CA VAL A 43 -30.91 -15.04 1.73
C VAL A 43 -31.35 -16.29 0.97
N GLU A 44 -32.51 -16.27 0.32
CA GLU A 44 -33.00 -17.41 -0.45
C GLU A 44 -32.03 -17.77 -1.58
N SER A 45 -31.60 -16.77 -2.35
CA SER A 45 -30.62 -16.96 -3.44
C SER A 45 -29.26 -17.45 -2.94
N THR A 46 -28.81 -16.99 -1.76
CA THR A 46 -27.58 -17.49 -1.12
C THR A 46 -27.72 -18.95 -0.71
N LEU A 47 -28.83 -19.32 -0.08
CA LEU A 47 -29.08 -20.71 0.33
C LEU A 47 -29.16 -21.64 -0.89
N GLU A 48 -29.85 -21.24 -1.95
CA GLU A 48 -29.88 -22.01 -3.20
C GLU A 48 -28.49 -22.16 -3.81
N ALA A 49 -27.71 -21.08 -3.88
CA ALA A 49 -26.35 -21.10 -4.40
C ALA A 49 -25.42 -21.99 -3.56
N LEU A 50 -25.61 -22.09 -2.24
CA LEU A 50 -24.84 -22.96 -1.36
C LEU A 50 -25.26 -24.44 -1.44
N MET A 51 -26.52 -24.72 -1.77
CA MET A 51 -27.04 -26.08 -1.90
C MET A 51 -26.66 -26.76 -3.22
N GLN A 52 -26.30 -26.00 -4.26
CA GLN A 52 -25.87 -26.55 -5.54
C GLN A 52 -24.40 -27.01 -5.49
N PRO A 53 -24.06 -28.21 -5.99
CA PRO A 53 -22.67 -28.67 -6.03
C PRO A 53 -21.80 -27.75 -6.89
N LEU A 54 -20.51 -27.62 -6.56
CA LEU A 54 -19.56 -26.83 -7.34
C LEU A 54 -19.40 -27.39 -8.77
N THR A 55 -19.44 -26.51 -9.75
CA THR A 55 -19.15 -26.81 -11.17
C THR A 55 -17.66 -27.08 -11.37
N GLU A 56 -17.28 -27.73 -12.46
CA GLU A 56 -15.86 -28.00 -12.76
C GLU A 56 -15.03 -26.72 -12.88
N LYS A 57 -15.60 -25.61 -13.36
CA LYS A 57 -14.92 -24.31 -13.41
C LYS A 57 -14.70 -23.70 -12.02
N GLU A 58 -15.66 -23.85 -11.11
CA GLU A 58 -15.54 -23.35 -9.73
C GLU A 58 -14.55 -24.17 -8.89
N LYS A 59 -14.26 -25.41 -9.30
CA LYS A 59 -13.21 -26.25 -8.70
C LYS A 59 -11.81 -25.89 -9.17
N GLU A 60 -11.66 -25.08 -10.22
CA GLU A 60 -10.36 -24.61 -10.68
C GLU A 60 -9.74 -23.69 -9.61
N SER A 61 -8.72 -24.19 -8.92
CA SER A 61 -7.90 -23.39 -8.00
C SER A 61 -6.56 -23.12 -8.65
N THR A 62 -6.34 -21.89 -9.11
CA THR A 62 -5.04 -21.46 -9.63
C THR A 62 -4.57 -20.26 -8.83
N THR A 63 -3.61 -20.45 -7.93
CA THR A 63 -2.89 -19.34 -7.30
C THR A 63 -2.07 -18.64 -8.37
N TRP A 64 -2.54 -17.46 -8.81
CA TRP A 64 -1.78 -16.63 -9.74
C TRP A 64 -0.67 -15.91 -8.98
N ALA A 65 0.55 -16.44 -9.07
CA ALA A 65 1.77 -15.77 -8.61
C ALA A 65 2.62 -15.44 -9.84
N PRO A 66 2.72 -14.17 -10.26
CA PRO A 66 3.60 -13.83 -11.37
C PRO A 66 5.06 -14.08 -10.98
N PRO A 67 5.91 -14.50 -11.94
CA PRO A 67 7.32 -14.72 -11.69
C PRO A 67 8.01 -13.41 -11.28
N THR A 68 8.71 -13.42 -10.15
CA THR A 68 9.49 -12.27 -9.66
C THR A 68 10.92 -12.41 -10.16
N SER A 69 11.25 -11.76 -11.28
CA SER A 69 12.65 -11.60 -11.68
C SER A 69 13.30 -10.47 -10.87
N ARG A 70 14.58 -10.67 -10.49
CA ARG A 70 15.38 -9.63 -9.81
C ARG A 70 15.60 -8.41 -10.72
N VAL A 71 15.84 -8.65 -12.01
CA VAL A 71 16.01 -7.63 -13.05
C VAL A 71 14.79 -7.67 -13.96
N LEU A 72 14.14 -6.52 -14.13
CA LEU A 72 12.94 -6.37 -14.98
C LEU A 72 13.28 -6.00 -16.42
N PHE A 73 14.39 -5.28 -16.62
CA PHE A 73 14.78 -4.74 -17.91
C PHE A 73 16.31 -4.63 -17.99
N GLU A 74 16.87 -4.99 -19.14
CA GLU A 74 18.28 -4.80 -19.49
C GLU A 74 18.36 -3.98 -20.78
N GLY A 75 19.10 -2.88 -20.75
CA GLY A 75 19.22 -1.97 -21.88
C GLY A 75 19.80 -0.62 -21.46
N THR A 76 19.64 0.37 -22.33
CA THR A 76 20.06 1.75 -22.07
C THR A 76 19.11 2.47 -21.11
N LEU A 77 19.54 3.61 -20.54
CA LEU A 77 18.69 4.42 -19.67
C LEU A 77 17.45 4.97 -20.39
N ASP A 78 17.57 5.30 -21.67
CA ASP A 78 16.46 5.84 -22.47
C ASP A 78 15.42 4.76 -22.79
N GLU A 79 15.87 3.54 -23.07
CA GLU A 79 14.96 2.40 -23.24
C GLU A 79 14.30 2.02 -21.91
N ALA A 80 15.04 2.11 -20.81
CA ALA A 80 14.48 1.89 -19.47
C ALA A 80 13.42 2.97 -19.13
N ASP A 81 13.65 4.24 -19.45
CA ASP A 81 12.65 5.30 -19.27
C ASP A 81 11.35 4.98 -20.04
N THR A 82 11.48 4.53 -21.28
CA THR A 82 10.33 4.07 -22.09
C THR A 82 9.64 2.86 -21.45
N PHE A 83 10.40 1.92 -20.90
CA PHE A 83 9.87 0.73 -20.21
C PHE A 83 9.05 1.08 -18.97
N TYR A 84 9.53 1.99 -18.12
CA TYR A 84 8.79 2.37 -16.90
C TYR A 84 7.56 3.25 -17.19
N GLN A 85 7.47 3.86 -18.37
CA GLN A 85 6.29 4.62 -18.82
C GLN A 85 5.18 3.75 -19.44
N GLN A 86 5.35 2.43 -19.46
CA GLN A 86 4.32 1.52 -19.97
C GLN A 86 3.01 1.67 -19.20
N THR A 87 1.91 1.62 -19.97
CA THR A 87 0.55 1.65 -19.44
C THR A 87 -0.20 0.41 -19.86
N ARG A 88 -1.15 -0.01 -19.03
CA ARG A 88 -2.16 -1.02 -19.34
C ARG A 88 -3.53 -0.38 -19.35
N HIS A 89 -4.35 -0.71 -20.33
CA HIS A 89 -5.72 -0.20 -20.38
C HIS A 89 -6.58 -0.95 -19.36
N ILE A 90 -7.21 -0.22 -18.44
CA ILE A 90 -8.20 -0.78 -17.53
C ILE A 90 -9.59 -0.47 -18.10
N PRO A 91 -10.45 -1.49 -18.31
CA PRO A 91 -11.81 -1.30 -18.81
C PRO A 91 -12.69 -0.59 -17.77
N ALA A 92 -14.01 -0.66 -17.91
CA ALA A 92 -14.94 -0.09 -16.94
C ALA A 92 -14.57 -0.54 -15.50
N PRO A 93 -14.58 0.37 -14.51
CA PRO A 93 -15.20 1.71 -14.52
C PRO A 93 -14.24 2.84 -14.91
N LEU A 94 -12.93 2.58 -15.04
CA LEU A 94 -11.94 3.63 -15.31
C LEU A 94 -11.87 4.02 -16.80
N ASN A 95 -11.94 3.06 -17.71
CA ASN A 95 -11.79 3.27 -19.15
C ASN A 95 -10.56 4.14 -19.50
N ALA A 96 -9.41 3.86 -18.87
CA ALA A 96 -8.22 4.70 -18.94
C ALA A 96 -6.93 3.88 -18.97
N PRO A 97 -5.86 4.39 -19.61
CA PRO A 97 -4.52 3.82 -19.47
C PRO A 97 -3.98 4.10 -18.06
N ILE A 98 -3.54 3.05 -17.37
CA ILE A 98 -2.93 3.11 -16.04
C ILE A 98 -1.48 2.64 -16.12
N ALA A 99 -0.58 3.39 -15.49
CA ALA A 99 0.84 3.05 -15.44
C ALA A 99 1.06 1.69 -14.75
N ILE A 100 1.98 0.88 -15.29
CA ILE A 100 2.24 -0.47 -14.78
C ILE A 100 3.17 -0.45 -13.56
N TYR A 101 4.22 0.37 -13.59
CA TYR A 101 5.30 0.37 -12.59
C TYR A 101 5.42 1.68 -11.80
N THR A 102 4.64 2.70 -12.16
CA THR A 102 4.74 4.05 -11.59
C THR A 102 3.38 4.57 -11.17
N ASP A 103 3.38 5.69 -10.45
CA ASP A 103 2.22 6.47 -10.06
C ASP A 103 1.70 7.41 -11.18
N GLY A 104 2.15 7.20 -12.43
CA GLY A 104 1.89 8.07 -13.58
C GLY A 104 2.86 9.24 -13.70
N PHE A 105 3.75 9.44 -12.74
CA PHE A 105 4.84 10.42 -12.82
C PHE A 105 6.16 9.77 -13.27
N PRO A 106 7.10 10.55 -13.83
CA PRO A 106 8.45 10.06 -14.11
C PRO A 106 9.15 9.56 -12.85
N VAL A 107 9.95 8.49 -12.98
CA VAL A 107 10.69 7.87 -11.86
C VAL A 107 12.20 7.94 -12.11
N ARG A 108 12.99 7.96 -11.04
CA ARG A 108 14.43 7.76 -11.15
C ARG A 108 14.70 6.27 -11.38
N ILE A 109 15.14 5.91 -12.57
CA ILE A 109 15.36 4.51 -12.98
C ILE A 109 16.23 3.77 -11.95
N PRO A 110 15.77 2.64 -11.39
CA PRO A 110 16.47 1.92 -10.33
C PRO A 110 17.56 1.01 -10.91
N THR A 111 18.69 1.59 -11.31
CA THR A 111 19.86 0.82 -11.72
C THR A 111 20.51 0.14 -10.51
N GLU A 112 21.23 -0.97 -10.73
CA GLU A 112 21.93 -1.68 -9.65
C GLU A 112 22.88 -0.76 -8.85
N GLU A 113 23.54 0.18 -9.53
CA GLU A 113 24.39 1.18 -8.88
C GLU A 113 23.61 2.06 -7.90
N ARG A 114 22.46 2.59 -8.34
CA ARG A 114 21.62 3.46 -7.52
C ARG A 114 20.98 2.71 -6.35
N VAL A 115 20.65 1.44 -6.55
CA VAL A 115 20.12 0.58 -5.48
C VAL A 115 21.23 0.29 -4.45
N ARG A 116 22.46 0.02 -4.89
CA ARG A 116 23.60 -0.16 -3.99
C ARG A 116 23.91 1.11 -3.19
N GLU A 117 23.88 2.26 -3.84
CA GLU A 117 23.99 3.57 -3.18
C GLU A 117 22.89 3.74 -2.12
N MET A 118 21.64 3.45 -2.47
CA MET A 118 20.50 3.54 -1.55
C MET A 118 20.70 2.66 -0.30
N LEU A 119 21.13 1.41 -0.50
CA LEU A 119 21.37 0.45 0.57
C LEU A 119 22.46 0.88 1.58
N THR A 120 23.30 1.87 1.27
CA THR A 120 24.24 2.45 2.26
C THR A 120 23.53 3.19 3.39
N GLY A 121 22.27 3.56 3.20
CA GLY A 121 21.44 4.23 4.19
C GLY A 121 20.89 3.33 5.31
N THR A 122 21.23 2.04 5.31
CA THR A 122 20.77 1.09 6.32
C THR A 122 21.85 0.08 6.68
N SER A 123 21.77 -0.50 7.89
CA SER A 123 22.59 -1.64 8.29
C SER A 123 21.95 -3.00 7.97
N HIS A 124 20.68 -3.00 7.54
CA HIS A 124 19.96 -4.23 7.18
C HIS A 124 20.54 -4.89 5.93
N LYS A 125 20.42 -6.22 5.85
CA LYS A 125 20.93 -6.96 4.70
C LYS A 125 19.96 -6.83 3.51
N PRO A 126 20.44 -6.76 2.25
CA PRO A 126 19.55 -6.58 1.10
C PRO A 126 18.52 -7.72 0.91
N ASP A 127 18.89 -8.93 1.28
CA ASP A 127 18.07 -10.16 1.19
C ASP A 127 17.16 -10.38 2.40
N GLU A 128 17.27 -9.53 3.43
CA GLU A 128 16.43 -9.59 4.62
C GLU A 128 14.96 -9.30 4.27
N LEU A 129 14.05 -10.12 4.78
CA LEU A 129 12.62 -9.91 4.63
C LEU A 129 12.16 -8.78 5.55
N ILE A 130 11.27 -7.94 5.05
CA ILE A 130 10.57 -6.95 5.88
C ILE A 130 9.64 -7.69 6.83
N THR A 131 9.80 -7.45 8.13
CA THR A 131 9.02 -8.09 9.19
C THR A 131 8.37 -7.05 10.11
N TYR A 132 7.34 -7.44 10.85
CA TYR A 132 6.75 -6.54 11.85
C TYR A 132 7.71 -6.34 13.02
N GLN A 133 7.94 -5.09 13.41
CA GLN A 133 8.78 -4.71 14.55
C GLN A 133 8.01 -4.61 15.89
N SER A 134 6.71 -4.89 15.86
CA SER A 134 5.83 -4.92 17.04
C SER A 134 4.61 -5.80 16.78
N ASP A 135 4.01 -6.32 17.84
CA ASP A 135 2.72 -7.02 17.75
C ASP A 135 1.61 -6.03 17.35
N ARG A 136 0.78 -6.43 16.38
CA ARG A 136 -0.20 -5.55 15.76
C ARG A 136 -1.54 -6.22 15.60
N VAL A 137 -2.58 -5.42 15.83
CA VAL A 137 -3.93 -5.71 15.35
C VAL A 137 -4.10 -4.99 14.03
N ILE A 138 -4.10 -5.72 12.91
CA ILE A 138 -4.47 -5.17 11.61
C ILE A 138 -6.00 -5.07 11.63
N ARG A 139 -6.54 -3.89 11.94
CA ARG A 139 -7.99 -3.67 11.88
C ARG A 139 -8.38 -3.40 10.43
N SER A 140 -8.74 -4.43 9.68
CA SER A 140 -9.52 -4.20 8.45
C SER A 140 -10.87 -3.63 8.90
N ALA A 141 -11.12 -2.34 8.62
CA ALA A 141 -12.23 -1.61 9.22
C ALA A 141 -13.61 -2.08 8.75
N ASP A 142 -13.72 -2.90 7.69
CA ASP A 142 -15.02 -3.17 7.05
C ASP A 142 -15.34 -4.66 6.81
N ILE A 143 -14.49 -5.62 7.19
CA ILE A 143 -14.76 -7.07 6.98
C ILE A 143 -14.41 -7.90 8.25
N PRO A 144 -15.41 -8.45 8.96
CA PRO A 144 -15.17 -9.38 10.06
C PRO A 144 -14.40 -10.63 9.57
N GLY A 145 -13.23 -10.90 10.15
CA GLY A 145 -12.39 -12.06 9.82
C GLY A 145 -11.19 -11.78 8.90
N GLU A 146 -11.08 -10.57 8.34
CA GLU A 146 -9.86 -10.12 7.63
C GLU A 146 -8.94 -9.26 8.50
N GLY A 147 -9.24 -9.14 9.80
CA GLY A 147 -8.30 -8.60 10.77
C GLY A 147 -7.23 -9.64 11.10
N GLY A 148 -6.02 -9.46 10.56
CA GLY A 148 -4.87 -10.27 10.95
C GLY A 148 -4.22 -9.72 12.21
N GLU A 149 -3.68 -10.60 13.06
CA GLU A 149 -2.65 -10.21 14.01
C GLU A 149 -1.30 -10.32 13.28
N GLY A 150 -0.57 -9.20 13.14
CA GLY A 150 0.82 -9.25 12.71
C GLY A 150 1.69 -9.40 13.94
N LYS A 151 2.38 -10.54 14.09
CA LYS A 151 3.26 -10.75 15.26
C LYS A 151 4.67 -10.26 14.98
N LEU A 152 5.35 -9.83 16.03
CA LEU A 152 6.77 -9.47 15.99
C LEU A 152 7.58 -10.55 15.24
N GLY A 153 8.33 -10.13 14.22
CA GLY A 153 9.19 -11.00 13.41
C GLY A 153 8.50 -11.78 12.28
N GLU A 154 7.17 -11.70 12.15
CA GLU A 154 6.48 -12.28 10.99
C GLU A 154 6.69 -11.40 9.74
N PRO A 155 6.87 -11.99 8.54
CA PRO A 155 7.00 -11.23 7.31
C PRO A 155 5.77 -10.37 7.03
N VAL A 156 6.00 -9.10 6.69
CA VAL A 156 4.95 -8.20 6.26
C VAL A 156 4.40 -8.65 4.91
N ARG A 157 3.07 -8.75 4.84
CA ARG A 157 2.36 -9.08 3.60
C ARG A 157 1.76 -7.82 3.00
N PHE A 158 2.36 -7.35 1.91
CA PHE A 158 1.89 -6.18 1.17
C PHE A 158 0.60 -6.54 0.43
N GLN A 159 -0.50 -5.88 0.83
CA GLN A 159 -1.81 -6.00 0.19
C GLN A 159 -1.83 -5.23 -1.14
N PRO A 160 -2.66 -5.61 -2.13
CA PRO A 160 -3.69 -6.68 -2.10
C PRO A 160 -3.17 -8.10 -2.39
N LEU A 161 -2.01 -8.29 -3.02
CA LEU A 161 -1.55 -9.62 -3.44
C LEU A 161 -0.86 -10.43 -2.33
N LYS A 162 -0.78 -9.90 -1.11
CA LYS A 162 -0.18 -10.51 0.09
C LYS A 162 1.27 -11.00 -0.15
N ARG A 163 2.02 -10.27 -0.97
CA ARG A 163 3.44 -10.58 -1.26
C ARG A 163 4.33 -10.17 -0.10
N THR A 164 5.43 -10.87 0.10
CA THR A 164 6.51 -10.45 0.98
C THR A 164 7.54 -9.65 0.17
N ALA A 165 8.24 -8.73 0.83
CA ALA A 165 9.30 -7.96 0.21
C ALA A 165 10.62 -8.07 0.98
N THR A 166 11.74 -7.92 0.28
CA THR A 166 13.06 -7.75 0.88
C THR A 166 13.44 -6.27 1.02
N VAL A 167 14.45 -5.99 1.84
CA VAL A 167 15.06 -4.66 1.98
C VAL A 167 15.51 -4.10 0.64
N GLU A 168 16.08 -4.92 -0.24
CA GLU A 168 16.47 -4.51 -1.59
C GLU A 168 15.27 -4.06 -2.44
N GLN A 169 14.15 -4.79 -2.37
CA GLN A 169 12.94 -4.43 -3.10
C GLN A 169 12.32 -3.12 -2.58
N VAL A 170 12.42 -2.85 -1.28
CA VAL A 170 12.06 -1.55 -0.71
C VAL A 170 13.01 -0.45 -1.20
N ALA A 171 14.33 -0.71 -1.22
CA ALA A 171 15.32 0.23 -1.72
C ALA A 171 15.13 0.58 -3.21
N VAL A 172 14.71 -0.38 -4.05
CA VAL A 172 14.33 -0.13 -5.45
C VAL A 172 13.21 0.91 -5.54
N ASN A 173 12.15 0.77 -4.73
CA ASN A 173 11.05 1.73 -4.69
C ASN A 173 11.49 3.09 -4.15
N ALA A 174 12.41 3.13 -3.18
CA ALA A 174 13.00 4.37 -2.67
C ALA A 174 13.79 5.10 -3.76
N VAL A 175 14.57 4.36 -4.57
CA VAL A 175 15.28 4.93 -5.72
C VAL A 175 14.30 5.49 -6.74
N MET A 176 13.25 4.74 -7.10
CA MET A 176 12.23 5.19 -8.06
C MET A 176 11.53 6.48 -7.61
N ALA A 177 11.25 6.60 -6.31
CA ALA A 177 10.67 7.79 -5.70
C ALA A 177 11.61 9.01 -5.71
N GLY A 178 12.92 8.80 -5.88
CA GLY A 178 13.94 9.85 -5.80
C GLY A 178 14.43 10.11 -4.37
N CYS A 179 14.28 9.15 -3.45
CA CYS A 179 14.82 9.27 -2.10
C CYS A 179 16.35 9.37 -2.11
N LYS A 180 16.91 9.94 -1.04
CA LYS A 180 18.34 9.83 -0.70
C LYS A 180 18.57 8.64 0.24
N PRO A 181 19.79 8.10 0.36
CA PRO A 181 20.10 7.03 1.32
C PRO A 181 19.70 7.37 2.75
N GLU A 182 19.86 8.64 3.16
CA GLU A 182 19.45 9.16 4.48
C GLU A 182 17.95 8.96 4.77
N HIS A 183 17.10 8.85 3.74
CA HIS A 183 15.66 8.65 3.90
C HIS A 183 15.28 7.17 4.08
N LEU A 184 16.19 6.24 3.76
CA LEU A 184 15.91 4.81 3.73
C LEU A 184 15.42 4.25 5.08
N PRO A 185 15.96 4.65 6.25
CA PRO A 185 15.46 4.18 7.53
C PRO A 185 13.96 4.47 7.74
N ALA A 186 13.49 5.68 7.38
CA ALA A 186 12.07 5.99 7.45
C ALA A 186 11.23 5.19 6.45
N VAL A 187 11.75 4.98 5.23
CA VAL A 187 11.07 4.14 4.23
C VAL A 187 10.95 2.69 4.71
N LEU A 188 11.96 2.15 5.39
CA LEU A 188 11.90 0.82 5.99
C LEU A 188 10.86 0.76 7.11
N ALA A 189 10.84 1.73 8.03
CA ALA A 189 9.82 1.79 9.10
C ALA A 189 8.39 1.85 8.53
N ILE A 190 8.20 2.59 7.43
CA ILE A 190 6.93 2.64 6.69
C ILE A 190 6.60 1.28 6.06
N ALA A 191 7.58 0.59 5.46
CA ALA A 191 7.38 -0.74 4.88
C ALA A 191 7.02 -1.79 5.95
N GLU A 192 7.70 -1.73 7.11
CA GLU A 192 7.46 -2.58 8.28
C GLU A 192 6.09 -2.34 8.91
N SER A 193 5.43 -1.21 8.60
CA SER A 193 4.08 -0.92 9.12
C SER A 193 3.04 -1.85 8.54
N GLY A 194 3.28 -2.37 7.34
CA GLY A 194 2.35 -3.23 6.61
C GLY A 194 1.02 -2.57 6.26
N SER A 195 0.87 -1.25 6.45
CA SER A 195 -0.37 -0.50 6.23
C SER A 195 -0.41 0.24 4.88
N LEU A 196 0.34 -0.24 3.89
CA LEU A 196 0.45 0.37 2.56
C LEU A 196 -0.57 -0.24 1.57
N ASN A 197 -1.81 -0.42 2.01
CA ASN A 197 -2.82 -1.28 1.36
C ASN A 197 -3.41 -0.69 0.07
N GLY A 198 -2.71 0.23 -0.61
CA GLY A 198 -3.25 0.98 -1.73
C GLY A 198 -4.17 2.14 -1.32
N ASP A 199 -4.28 2.44 -0.03
CA ASP A 199 -5.23 3.43 0.49
C ASP A 199 -4.63 4.82 0.62
N ASN A 200 -5.47 5.81 0.93
CA ASN A 200 -5.06 7.17 1.29
C ASN A 200 -4.27 7.10 2.62
N VAL A 201 -2.98 6.80 2.54
CA VAL A 201 -2.10 6.71 3.71
C VAL A 201 -1.48 8.08 3.98
N LEU A 202 -1.68 8.58 5.19
CA LEU A 202 -0.92 9.70 5.74
C LEU A 202 0.23 9.14 6.56
N ILE A 203 1.46 9.52 6.22
CA ILE A 203 2.65 9.21 7.01
C ILE A 203 3.00 10.44 7.84
N VAL A 204 3.13 10.28 9.15
CA VAL A 204 3.58 11.32 10.07
C VAL A 204 4.87 10.85 10.71
N VAL A 205 5.96 11.56 10.47
CA VAL A 205 7.26 11.31 11.12
C VAL A 205 7.34 12.17 12.37
N SER A 206 7.52 11.52 13.52
CA SER A 206 7.73 12.18 14.81
C SER A 206 9.10 11.82 15.36
N GLY A 207 9.80 12.79 15.95
CA GLY A 207 11.13 12.60 16.55
C GLY A 207 12.27 13.32 15.82
N PRO A 208 13.52 13.14 16.30
CA PRO A 208 14.70 13.89 15.80
C PRO A 208 15.01 13.64 14.32
N PHE A 209 14.67 12.47 13.77
CA PHE A 209 14.92 12.12 12.37
C PHE A 209 14.31 13.13 11.38
N ALA A 210 13.13 13.69 11.72
CA ALA A 210 12.50 14.72 10.89
C ALA A 210 13.41 15.95 10.69
N LYS A 211 14.19 16.32 11.71
CA LYS A 211 15.15 17.44 11.62
C LYS A 211 16.43 17.05 10.91
N GLU A 212 16.92 15.83 11.15
CA GLU A 212 18.15 15.30 10.53
C GLU A 212 18.03 15.26 9.01
N VAL A 213 16.88 14.80 8.51
CA VAL A 213 16.59 14.70 7.08
C VAL A 213 16.03 16.02 6.50
N GLY A 214 15.76 17.00 7.36
CA GLY A 214 15.31 18.33 6.97
C GLY A 214 13.88 18.35 6.42
N MET A 215 12.96 17.61 7.05
CA MET A 215 11.54 17.61 6.72
C MET A 215 10.87 18.95 7.07
N ASN A 216 9.89 19.36 6.27
CA ASN A 216 9.11 20.57 6.56
C ASN A 216 8.15 20.31 7.75
N THR A 217 8.14 21.24 8.69
CA THR A 217 7.25 21.28 9.86
C THR A 217 6.60 22.67 9.98
N GLY A 218 5.44 22.76 10.63
CA GLY A 218 4.78 24.05 10.91
C GLY A 218 3.98 24.62 9.72
N ASN A 219 4.14 25.90 9.39
CA ASN A 219 3.37 26.52 8.30
C ASN A 219 3.86 26.02 6.93
N GLY A 220 2.94 25.64 6.04
CA GLY A 220 3.28 25.05 4.74
C GLY A 220 3.82 23.62 4.83
N PHE A 221 3.53 22.87 5.91
CA PHE A 221 3.97 21.47 6.06
C PHE A 221 3.42 20.51 4.99
N LEU A 222 2.32 20.89 4.32
CA LEU A 222 1.73 20.20 3.16
C LEU A 222 2.08 20.88 1.83
N ASP A 223 2.81 21.99 1.85
CA ASP A 223 3.17 22.70 0.62
C ASP A 223 4.29 21.95 -0.14
N PRO A 224 4.32 22.09 -1.48
CA PRO A 224 5.37 21.49 -2.28
C PRO A 224 6.74 22.13 -1.99
N GLY A 225 7.81 21.39 -2.27
CA GLY A 225 9.17 21.93 -2.32
C GLY A 225 10.17 21.23 -1.42
N ASN A 226 9.71 20.50 -0.39
CA ASN A 226 10.59 19.68 0.43
C ASN A 226 10.85 18.32 -0.22
N PRO A 227 12.10 17.97 -0.57
CA PRO A 227 12.41 16.69 -1.19
C PRO A 227 12.17 15.50 -0.26
N ALA A 228 12.39 15.62 1.05
CA ALA A 228 12.18 14.52 2.00
C ALA A 228 10.70 14.16 2.13
N ASN A 229 9.84 15.14 2.44
CA ASN A 229 8.39 14.93 2.56
C ASN A 229 7.82 14.32 1.27
N SER A 230 8.20 14.89 0.11
CA SER A 230 7.66 14.46 -1.19
C SER A 230 8.14 13.06 -1.59
N THR A 231 9.43 12.76 -1.41
CA THR A 231 9.99 11.48 -1.87
C THR A 231 9.61 10.32 -0.94
N ILE A 232 9.56 10.53 0.38
CA ILE A 232 9.16 9.51 1.36
C ILE A 232 7.67 9.16 1.16
N GLY A 233 6.80 10.17 1.02
CA GLY A 233 5.39 9.96 0.72
C GLY A 233 5.19 9.18 -0.58
N ARG A 234 5.90 9.59 -1.64
CA ARG A 234 5.82 8.94 -2.95
C ARG A 234 6.32 7.50 -2.92
N CYS A 235 7.34 7.21 -2.12
CA CYS A 235 7.86 5.85 -1.94
C CYS A 235 6.79 4.91 -1.40
N GLY A 236 5.98 5.35 -0.42
CA GLY A 236 4.83 4.57 0.08
C GLY A 236 3.84 4.16 -1.03
N GLN A 237 3.57 5.07 -1.96
CA GLN A 237 2.68 4.79 -3.11
C GLN A 237 3.30 3.81 -4.11
N LEU A 238 4.59 3.97 -4.42
CA LEU A 238 5.30 3.03 -5.30
C LEU A 238 5.40 1.63 -4.68
N MET A 239 5.59 1.53 -3.36
CA MET A 239 5.55 0.26 -2.64
C MET A 239 4.17 -0.41 -2.76
N ALA A 240 3.07 0.33 -2.64
CA ALA A 240 1.73 -0.22 -2.85
C ALA A 240 1.53 -0.76 -4.28
N ILE A 241 2.06 -0.08 -5.30
CA ILE A 241 1.98 -0.49 -6.71
C ILE A 241 2.85 -1.71 -6.97
N ASN A 242 4.14 -1.65 -6.64
CA ASN A 242 5.12 -2.66 -7.05
C ASN A 242 5.17 -3.87 -6.11
N LEU A 243 5.11 -3.65 -4.79
CA LEU A 243 5.15 -4.72 -3.78
C LEU A 243 3.74 -5.26 -3.53
N GLY A 244 2.76 -4.37 -3.34
CA GLY A 244 1.37 -4.73 -3.11
C GLY A 244 0.65 -5.25 -4.36
N GLY A 245 1.04 -4.78 -5.55
CA GLY A 245 0.33 -5.07 -6.79
C GLY A 245 -0.99 -4.30 -6.91
N ALA A 246 -1.10 -3.14 -6.25
CA ALA A 246 -2.31 -2.34 -6.20
C ALA A 246 -2.53 -1.62 -7.53
N VAL A 247 -3.67 -1.90 -8.18
CA VAL A 247 -4.05 -1.29 -9.44
C VAL A 247 -5.42 -0.63 -9.33
N PRO A 248 -5.50 0.70 -9.58
CA PRO A 248 -6.77 1.41 -9.66
C PRO A 248 -7.80 0.70 -10.54
N GLY A 249 -9.04 0.61 -10.06
CA GLY A 249 -10.17 0.02 -10.78
C GLY A 249 -10.15 -1.50 -10.92
N VAL A 250 -9.15 -2.20 -10.34
CA VAL A 250 -9.05 -3.67 -10.39
C VAL A 250 -9.08 -4.28 -9.00
N ASN A 251 -8.05 -4.04 -8.18
CA ASN A 251 -7.87 -4.69 -6.88
C ASN A 251 -7.53 -3.68 -5.76
N ARG A 252 -7.69 -2.38 -6.03
CA ARG A 252 -7.45 -1.27 -5.10
C ARG A 252 -8.80 -0.78 -4.53
N MET A 253 -9.42 -1.62 -3.69
CA MET A 253 -10.85 -1.55 -3.34
C MET A 253 -11.24 -0.37 -2.43
N HIS A 254 -10.38 0.05 -1.51
CA HIS A 254 -10.69 1.09 -0.51
C HIS A 254 -10.42 2.52 -1.00
N ALA A 255 -9.95 2.69 -2.25
CA ALA A 255 -9.72 3.99 -2.88
C ALA A 255 -10.90 4.47 -3.73
N SER A 256 -12.14 4.07 -3.40
CA SER A 256 -13.37 4.33 -4.18
C SER A 256 -13.67 5.82 -4.44
N MET A 257 -13.06 6.74 -3.69
CA MET A 257 -13.09 8.18 -4.02
C MET A 257 -11.79 8.71 -4.65
N GLY A 258 -10.64 8.06 -4.42
CA GLY A 258 -9.33 8.67 -4.61
C GLY A 258 -9.18 9.99 -3.81
N GLY A 259 -7.95 10.43 -3.59
CA GLY A 259 -7.68 11.75 -3.01
C GLY A 259 -6.54 12.43 -3.76
N TYR A 260 -6.49 13.75 -3.77
CA TYR A 260 -5.27 14.46 -4.18
C TYR A 260 -4.07 14.04 -3.34
N PHE A 261 -4.32 13.62 -2.10
CA PHE A 261 -3.38 13.00 -1.17
C PHE A 261 -2.80 11.65 -1.63
N ASN A 262 -3.46 10.95 -2.56
CA ASN A 262 -2.94 9.73 -3.19
C ASN A 262 -1.99 10.02 -4.35
N ARG A 263 -1.98 11.24 -4.89
CA ARG A 263 -1.11 11.62 -6.03
C ARG A 263 0.25 12.07 -5.52
N GLY A 264 1.17 11.12 -5.37
CA GLY A 264 2.54 11.37 -4.88
C GLY A 264 2.75 11.11 -3.39
N GLY A 265 1.72 10.66 -2.68
CA GLY A 265 1.76 10.27 -1.26
C GLY A 265 1.90 11.43 -0.27
N MET A 266 1.38 11.24 0.94
CA MET A 266 1.47 12.23 2.01
C MET A 266 2.45 11.80 3.08
N CYS A 267 3.54 12.55 3.24
CA CYS A 267 4.43 12.44 4.37
C CYS A 267 4.65 13.81 5.00
N ILE A 268 4.34 13.93 6.29
CA ILE A 268 4.50 15.15 7.07
C ILE A 268 5.37 14.86 8.29
N ALA A 269 5.97 15.89 8.85
CA ALA A 269 6.69 15.78 10.11
C ALA A 269 5.94 16.52 11.22
N GLU A 270 5.97 15.95 12.42
CA GLU A 270 5.47 16.62 13.62
C GLU A 270 6.37 17.81 13.98
N ASN A 271 5.75 18.96 14.31
CA ASN A 271 6.47 20.09 14.88
C ASN A 271 6.64 19.93 16.40
N ALA A 272 7.54 19.04 16.82
CA ALA A 272 7.78 18.78 18.24
C ALA A 272 8.30 20.00 19.02
N ASP A 273 8.93 20.98 18.35
CA ASP A 273 9.44 22.21 18.99
C ASP A 273 8.36 23.26 19.21
N GLY A 274 7.28 23.21 18.43
CA GLY A 274 6.16 24.14 18.52
C GLY A 274 5.05 23.69 19.48
N LEU A 275 5.25 22.56 20.17
CA LEU A 275 4.26 22.02 21.10
C LEU A 275 4.14 22.92 22.35
N PRO A 276 2.92 23.15 22.87
CA PRO A 276 2.72 23.89 24.11
C PRO A 276 3.42 23.22 25.30
N GLU A 277 3.78 24.01 26.31
CA GLU A 277 4.44 23.50 27.52
C GLU A 277 3.56 22.45 28.21
N GLY A 278 4.12 21.25 28.41
CA GLY A 278 3.42 20.10 29.00
C GLY A 278 2.79 19.12 28.00
N TRP A 279 2.81 19.42 26.70
CA TRP A 279 2.38 18.48 25.67
C TRP A 279 3.50 17.50 25.33
N LYS A 280 3.11 16.24 25.13
CA LYS A 280 4.01 15.16 24.71
C LYS A 280 4.07 15.14 23.18
N GLY A 281 5.23 14.80 22.62
CA GLY A 281 5.31 14.51 21.18
C GLY A 281 4.53 13.25 20.82
N LEU A 282 4.16 13.08 19.56
CA LEU A 282 3.46 11.88 19.08
C LEU A 282 4.27 10.60 19.37
N ASN A 283 5.60 10.66 19.30
CA ASN A 283 6.47 9.55 19.73
C ASN A 283 6.25 9.19 21.21
N GLU A 284 6.21 10.18 22.09
CA GLU A 284 5.99 9.99 23.53
C GLU A 284 4.56 9.53 23.87
N GLU A 285 3.55 9.95 23.10
CA GLU A 285 2.16 9.48 23.27
C GLU A 285 2.01 8.01 22.89
N HIS A 286 2.77 7.55 21.89
CA HIS A 286 2.79 6.15 21.46
C HIS A 286 3.76 5.27 22.25
N GLY A 287 4.36 5.80 23.33
CA GLY A 287 5.16 5.03 24.29
C GLY A 287 6.66 4.94 23.96
N PHE A 288 7.13 5.69 22.97
CA PHE A 288 8.55 5.81 22.62
C PHE A 288 9.22 6.93 23.41
N LYS A 289 10.56 6.93 23.46
CA LYS A 289 11.30 8.01 24.11
C LYS A 289 11.40 9.23 23.20
N LYS A 290 11.67 10.39 23.81
CA LYS A 290 11.80 11.68 23.11
C LYS A 290 12.94 11.71 22.08
N ASP A 291 13.98 10.91 22.28
CA ASP A 291 15.13 10.75 21.39
C ASP A 291 14.90 9.67 20.31
N GLU A 292 13.79 8.93 20.38
CA GLU A 292 13.41 7.94 19.37
C GLU A 292 12.51 8.58 18.31
N SER A 293 12.72 8.18 17.06
CA SER A 293 11.91 8.61 15.92
C SER A 293 10.97 7.51 15.51
N VAL A 294 9.74 7.88 15.17
CA VAL A 294 8.67 6.96 14.76
C VAL A 294 8.01 7.44 13.49
N ALA A 295 7.64 6.50 12.64
CA ALA A 295 6.76 6.71 11.49
C ALA A 295 5.35 6.22 11.85
N LEU A 296 4.43 7.16 12.00
CA LEU A 296 3.00 6.91 12.14
C LEU A 296 2.37 6.81 10.76
N VAL A 297 1.92 5.63 10.40
CA VAL A 297 1.25 5.32 9.14
C VAL A 297 -0.25 5.23 9.43
N MET A 298 -1.00 6.24 9.01
CA MET A 298 -2.45 6.33 9.19
C MET A 298 -3.16 5.96 7.90
N GLY A 299 -3.91 4.85 7.93
CA GLY A 299 -4.81 4.43 6.85
C GLY A 299 -6.27 4.39 7.31
N PRO A 300 -7.22 4.06 6.42
CA PRO A 300 -8.63 3.86 6.80
C PRO A 300 -8.82 2.73 7.83
N SER A 301 -7.84 1.82 7.94
CA SER A 301 -7.74 0.74 8.91
C SER A 301 -7.23 1.15 10.30
N GLY A 302 -6.77 2.39 10.50
CA GLY A 302 -6.26 2.89 11.77
C GLY A 302 -4.84 3.48 11.69
N ILE A 303 -4.26 3.82 12.86
CA ILE A 303 -2.91 4.39 13.01
C ILE A 303 -1.93 3.29 13.41
N HIS A 304 -0.80 3.23 12.71
CA HIS A 304 0.24 2.20 12.86
C HIS A 304 1.61 2.85 13.08
N THR A 305 2.30 2.55 14.19
CA THR A 305 3.59 3.20 14.54
C THR A 305 4.77 2.25 14.52
N ASN A 306 5.80 2.49 13.71
CA ASN A 306 7.09 1.80 13.79
C ASN A 306 8.25 2.78 13.93
#